data_AF-D7BYG5-F1
#
_entry.id   AF-D7BYG5-F1
#
_cell.length_a   1.000
_cell.length_b   1.000
_cell.length_c   1.000
_cell.angle_alpha   90.00
_cell.angle_beta   90.00
_cell.angle_gamma   90.00
#
_symmetry.space_group_name_H-M   'P 1'
#
loop_
_entity.id
_entity.type
_entity.pdbx_description
1 polymer ?
#
loop_
_entity_poly.entity_id
_entity_poly.type
_entity_poly.pdbx_seq_one_letter_code
_entity_poly.pdbx_strand_id
1 'polypeptide(L)'
;MAARVHRRSDVMTARRSGVGQAEKAEKAGDGEAPKILDVPVGLAATGTRRETDSMGAIDVPADRYWGAQTQRSLIHFSIGDDRMPTAVYRAYGHVKKAAAIVNGRTGRLPAWKSELIQRVADEVIGGKLDEHFPLYVWQTGSGTQSNMNTNEVISNRAIQLVGGELGSKSPIHPNDHVNMGQSSNDTFPTAMHIAAVKEVHEHLLPSVRALHHAIEAKARQWQDVVKIGRTHLEIGYDRASAIAHKADDEGTTLREAALASGYISAEDFDHIVKPTAMVGREKSRSA
;
A
#
# COMPACT_ATOMS: atom_id res chain seq x y z
N MET A 1 -10.66 60.77 -1.11
CA MET A 1 -11.24 59.41 -1.16
C MET A 1 -10.96 58.73 0.17
N ALA A 2 -11.75 59.02 1.20
CA ALA A 2 -11.68 58.40 2.53
C ALA A 2 -12.99 58.70 3.27
N ALA A 3 -13.80 57.68 3.55
CA ALA A 3 -14.97 57.77 4.43
C ALA A 3 -14.94 56.52 5.33
N ARG A 4 -14.53 56.67 6.59
CA ARG A 4 -15.33 57.00 7.79
C ARG A 4 -16.11 55.79 8.34
N VAL A 5 -15.62 55.33 9.48
CA VAL A 5 -16.16 54.34 10.41
C VAL A 5 -17.56 54.73 10.91
N HIS A 6 -18.43 53.74 11.06
CA HIS A 6 -19.60 53.83 11.94
C HIS A 6 -19.74 52.56 12.78
N ARG A 7 -19.63 52.72 14.11
CA ARG A 7 -20.06 51.75 15.12
C ARG A 7 -21.58 51.83 15.23
N ARG A 8 -22.24 50.69 15.47
CA ARG A 8 -23.50 50.65 16.23
C ARG A 8 -23.47 49.49 17.22
N SER A 9 -23.81 49.87 18.43
CA SER A 9 -23.92 49.10 19.67
C SER A 9 -25.31 48.48 19.84
N ASP A 10 -25.32 47.41 20.65
CA ASP A 10 -26.38 46.93 21.54
C ASP A 10 -27.80 46.69 21.01
N VAL A 11 -28.18 45.41 20.89
CA VAL A 11 -29.46 44.89 21.39
C VAL A 11 -29.24 43.48 21.95
N MET A 12 -29.26 43.35 23.28
CA MET A 12 -29.41 42.10 24.00
C MET A 12 -30.68 42.21 24.83
N THR A 13 -31.70 41.39 24.58
CA THR A 13 -32.67 40.93 25.61
C THR A 13 -33.57 39.79 25.11
N ALA A 14 -33.42 38.66 25.79
CA ALA A 14 -34.44 37.70 26.23
C ALA A 14 -35.52 37.19 25.24
N ARG A 15 -35.46 35.88 24.94
CA ARG A 15 -36.59 34.95 25.15
C ARG A 15 -36.08 33.54 25.44
N ARG A 16 -36.48 33.02 26.60
CA ARG A 16 -36.26 31.65 27.11
C ARG A 16 -37.32 30.69 26.55
N SER A 17 -37.00 29.41 26.75
CA SER A 17 -37.85 28.22 26.92
C SER A 17 -38.47 27.59 25.68
N GLY A 18 -37.89 26.45 25.26
CA GLY A 18 -38.52 25.51 24.35
C GLY A 18 -37.56 24.47 23.76
N VAL A 19 -36.87 23.67 24.59
CA VAL A 19 -36.29 22.39 24.13
C VAL A 19 -36.56 21.33 25.19
N GLY A 20 -37.66 20.61 24.99
CA GLY A 20 -37.94 19.36 25.66
C GLY A 20 -37.14 18.24 25.03
N GLN A 21 -36.51 17.45 25.89
CA GLN A 21 -36.28 16.01 25.74
C GLN A 21 -35.80 15.52 24.37
N ALA A 22 -34.48 15.55 24.17
CA ALA A 22 -33.81 14.50 23.42
C ALA A 22 -33.33 13.46 24.43
N GLU A 23 -33.85 12.24 24.27
CA GLU A 23 -33.62 11.08 25.12
C GLU A 23 -32.13 10.78 25.30
N LYS A 24 -31.76 10.50 26.55
CA LYS A 24 -30.46 10.00 26.94
C LYS A 24 -30.25 8.63 26.30
N ALA A 25 -29.40 8.55 25.28
CA ALA A 25 -28.73 7.29 24.98
C ALA A 25 -27.84 6.93 26.19
N GLU A 26 -28.23 5.87 26.89
CA GLU A 26 -27.48 5.26 27.98
C GLU A 26 -26.01 5.08 27.60
N LYS A 27 -25.12 5.69 28.40
CA LYS A 27 -23.72 5.28 28.46
C LYS A 27 -23.71 3.87 29.02
N ALA A 28 -23.56 2.86 28.16
CA ALA A 28 -23.21 1.51 28.60
C ALA A 28 -21.96 1.60 29.47
N GLY A 29 -22.09 1.20 30.73
CA GLY A 29 -21.06 1.34 31.75
C GLY A 29 -19.76 0.64 31.34
N ASP A 30 -18.63 1.28 31.65
CA ASP A 30 -17.33 0.64 31.70
C ASP A 30 -17.37 -0.43 32.82
N GLY A 31 -17.83 -1.63 32.46
CA GLY A 31 -17.74 -2.81 33.30
C GLY A 31 -16.28 -3.19 33.54
N GLU A 32 -16.05 -3.94 34.62
CA GLU A 32 -14.78 -4.56 34.95
C GLU A 32 -14.15 -5.25 33.71
N ALA A 33 -12.82 -5.14 33.57
CA ALA A 33 -12.13 -5.71 32.41
C ALA A 33 -12.44 -7.22 32.30
N PRO A 34 -12.92 -7.71 31.14
CA PRO A 34 -13.25 -9.12 31.00
C PRO A 34 -11.98 -9.97 31.07
N LYS A 35 -12.14 -11.23 31.47
CA LYS A 35 -11.06 -12.22 31.41
C LYS A 35 -10.62 -12.42 29.95
N ILE A 36 -9.35 -12.14 29.67
CA ILE A 36 -8.74 -12.43 28.37
C ILE A 36 -8.38 -13.92 28.32
N LEU A 37 -8.94 -14.62 27.34
CA LEU A 37 -8.69 -16.03 27.05
C LEU A 37 -7.40 -16.18 26.22
N ASP A 38 -6.74 -17.33 26.38
CA ASP A 38 -5.61 -17.71 25.52
C ASP A 38 -6.07 -18.72 24.48
N VAL A 39 -6.72 -18.23 23.43
CA VAL A 39 -7.21 -19.03 22.31
C VAL A 39 -6.38 -18.76 21.04
N PRO A 40 -5.99 -19.81 20.29
CA PRO A 40 -5.23 -19.64 19.06
C PRO A 40 -6.03 -18.86 18.02
N VAL A 41 -5.33 -18.32 17.01
CA VAL A 41 -5.97 -17.74 15.83
C VAL A 41 -6.66 -18.87 15.05
N GLY A 42 -7.92 -18.63 14.64
CA GLY A 42 -8.72 -19.57 13.88
C GLY A 42 -10.16 -19.66 14.38
N LEU A 43 -11.05 -20.02 13.46
CA LEU A 43 -12.48 -20.25 13.70
C LEU A 43 -12.84 -21.62 13.13
N ALA A 44 -13.42 -22.49 13.96
CA ALA A 44 -13.88 -23.83 13.55
C ALA A 44 -15.37 -23.85 13.14
N ALA A 45 -16.06 -22.71 13.18
CA ALA A 45 -17.47 -22.61 12.89
C ALA A 45 -17.77 -22.78 11.40
N THR A 46 -18.82 -23.53 11.07
CA THR A 46 -19.29 -23.75 9.70
C THR A 46 -20.54 -22.94 9.40
N GLY A 47 -20.80 -22.62 8.12
CA GLY A 47 -21.98 -21.88 7.69
C GLY A 47 -21.74 -20.37 7.72
N THR A 48 -22.76 -19.60 8.12
CA THR A 48 -22.70 -18.14 8.14
C THR A 48 -23.06 -17.56 9.51
N ARG A 49 -22.50 -16.38 9.78
CA ARG A 49 -22.79 -15.47 10.89
C ARG A 49 -23.55 -14.27 10.34
N ARG A 50 -24.58 -13.81 11.06
CA ARG A 50 -25.27 -12.56 10.74
C ARG A 50 -24.46 -11.36 11.25
N GLU A 51 -24.10 -10.46 10.35
CA GLU A 51 -23.46 -9.18 10.66
C GLU A 51 -24.37 -8.02 10.25
N THR A 52 -24.13 -6.85 10.83
CA THR A 52 -24.95 -5.65 10.59
C THR A 52 -24.10 -4.41 10.35
N ASP A 53 -24.58 -3.53 9.47
CA ASP A 53 -24.12 -2.15 9.30
C ASP A 53 -25.33 -1.23 9.07
N SER A 54 -25.10 0.04 8.72
CA SER A 54 -26.17 1.01 8.47
C SER A 54 -27.06 0.67 7.27
N MET A 55 -26.61 -0.22 6.37
CA MET A 55 -27.39 -0.70 5.22
C MET A 55 -28.18 -1.98 5.57
N GLY A 56 -28.18 -2.40 6.83
CA GLY A 56 -28.91 -3.56 7.34
C GLY A 56 -28.01 -4.78 7.56
N ALA A 57 -28.61 -5.96 7.52
CA ALA A 57 -27.93 -7.19 7.88
C ALA A 57 -27.44 -7.98 6.66
N ILE A 58 -26.33 -8.70 6.81
CA ILE A 58 -25.68 -9.50 5.76
C ILE A 58 -25.04 -10.75 6.37
N ASP A 59 -25.03 -11.84 5.60
CA ASP A 59 -24.45 -13.11 6.03
C ASP A 59 -22.96 -13.17 5.67
N VAL A 60 -22.13 -13.48 6.65
CA VAL A 60 -20.68 -13.58 6.56
C VAL A 60 -20.25 -15.01 6.86
N PRO A 61 -19.26 -15.61 6.16
CA PRO A 61 -18.76 -16.93 6.51
C PRO A 61 -18.35 -17.04 7.99
N ALA A 62 -18.83 -18.08 8.68
CA ALA A 62 -18.63 -18.24 10.13
C ALA A 62 -17.16 -18.54 10.49
N ASP A 63 -16.38 -19.03 9.53
CA ASP A 63 -14.93 -19.29 9.63
C ASP A 63 -14.07 -18.04 9.41
N ARG A 64 -14.68 -16.85 9.26
CA ARG A 64 -13.96 -15.60 8.93
C ARG A 64 -14.23 -14.48 9.92
N TYR A 65 -13.17 -13.73 10.27
CA TYR A 65 -13.25 -12.61 11.22
C TYR A 65 -13.76 -11.28 10.62
N TRP A 66 -13.82 -11.09 9.30
CA TRP A 66 -14.29 -9.81 8.74
C TRP A 66 -15.80 -9.60 8.99
N GLY A 67 -16.31 -8.38 8.80
CA GLY A 67 -17.70 -8.04 9.15
C GLY A 67 -18.56 -7.66 7.95
N ALA A 68 -19.64 -6.94 8.23
CA ALA A 68 -20.64 -6.55 7.24
C ALA A 68 -20.06 -5.72 6.08
N GLN A 69 -19.21 -4.72 6.37
CA GLN A 69 -18.72 -3.81 5.34
C GLN A 69 -17.74 -4.52 4.39
N THR A 70 -16.89 -5.40 4.91
CA THR A 70 -16.02 -6.25 4.09
C THR A 70 -16.85 -7.18 3.21
N GLN A 71 -17.86 -7.83 3.77
CA GLN A 71 -18.72 -8.74 3.02
C GLN A 71 -19.48 -8.02 1.90
N ARG A 72 -20.01 -6.81 2.15
CA ARG A 72 -20.63 -6.01 1.09
C ARG A 72 -19.64 -5.58 0.03
N SER A 73 -18.42 -5.22 0.43
CA SER A 73 -17.38 -4.86 -0.53
C SER A 73 -17.04 -6.02 -1.46
N LEU A 74 -17.00 -7.26 -0.96
CA LEU A 74 -16.78 -8.44 -1.80
C LEU A 74 -17.88 -8.67 -2.83
N ILE A 75 -19.13 -8.28 -2.53
CA ILE A 75 -20.24 -8.40 -3.48
C ILE A 75 -20.16 -7.29 -4.54
N HIS A 76 -19.90 -6.05 -4.13
CA HIS A 76 -19.98 -4.89 -5.03
C HIS A 76 -18.71 -4.60 -5.83
N PHE A 77 -17.54 -4.95 -5.29
CA PHE A 77 -16.23 -4.66 -5.88
C PHE A 77 -15.48 -5.95 -6.27
N SER A 78 -16.21 -6.98 -6.73
CA SER A 78 -15.60 -8.20 -7.29
C SER A 78 -15.11 -7.98 -8.72
N ILE A 79 -14.11 -7.12 -8.87
CA ILE A 79 -13.55 -6.71 -10.16
C ILE A 79 -12.11 -7.22 -10.25
N GLY A 80 -11.80 -7.97 -11.30
CA GLY A 80 -10.46 -8.56 -11.50
C GLY A 80 -10.10 -9.62 -10.46
N ASP A 81 -8.85 -10.09 -10.52
CA ASP A 81 -8.30 -11.10 -9.61
C ASP A 81 -7.25 -10.52 -8.64
N ASP A 82 -6.92 -9.23 -8.78
CA ASP A 82 -5.92 -8.55 -7.97
C ASP A 82 -6.43 -8.32 -6.55
N ARG A 83 -5.98 -9.16 -5.61
CA ARG A 83 -6.19 -8.95 -4.18
C ARG A 83 -5.28 -7.84 -3.67
N MET A 84 -5.77 -7.09 -2.69
CA MET A 84 -4.93 -6.12 -1.99
C MET A 84 -3.69 -6.83 -1.40
N PRO A 85 -2.46 -6.36 -1.67
CA PRO A 85 -1.25 -7.04 -1.19
C PRO A 85 -1.26 -7.19 0.33
N THR A 86 -0.91 -8.38 0.84
CA THR A 86 -0.88 -8.66 2.29
C THR A 86 0.05 -7.71 3.05
N ALA A 87 1.11 -7.21 2.40
CA ALA A 87 1.98 -6.16 2.93
C ALA A 87 1.22 -4.90 3.38
N VAL A 88 0.13 -4.52 2.69
CA VAL A 88 -0.71 -3.37 3.06
C VAL A 88 -1.50 -3.68 4.34
N TYR A 89 -2.06 -4.87 4.48
CA TYR A 89 -2.77 -5.27 5.71
C TYR A 89 -1.85 -5.45 6.91
N ARG A 90 -0.66 -6.02 6.71
CA ARG A 90 0.39 -6.10 7.75
C ARG A 90 0.85 -4.70 8.17
N ALA A 91 0.98 -3.77 7.22
CA ALA A 91 1.24 -2.35 7.51
C ALA A 91 0.10 -1.69 8.29
N TYR A 92 -1.15 -1.99 7.96
CA TYR A 92 -2.32 -1.58 8.74
C TYR A 92 -2.27 -2.06 10.19
N GLY A 93 -1.75 -3.27 10.44
CA GLY A 93 -1.49 -3.76 11.79
C GLY A 93 -0.63 -2.79 12.61
N HIS A 94 0.43 -2.22 12.03
CA HIS A 94 1.24 -1.18 12.69
C HIS A 94 0.44 0.09 12.98
N VAL A 95 -0.39 0.55 12.03
CA VAL A 95 -1.25 1.73 12.19
C VAL A 95 -2.24 1.54 13.35
N LYS A 96 -2.94 0.40 13.37
CA LYS A 96 -3.95 0.10 14.41
C LYS A 96 -3.31 -0.12 15.78
N LYS A 97 -2.14 -0.75 15.84
CA LYS A 97 -1.35 -0.87 17.08
C LYS A 97 -0.97 0.50 17.63
N ALA A 98 -0.39 1.37 16.79
CA ALA A 98 0.02 2.71 17.20
C ALA A 98 -1.16 3.56 17.68
N ALA A 99 -2.29 3.52 16.97
CA ALA A 99 -3.50 4.23 17.37
C ALA A 99 -4.05 3.72 18.71
N ALA A 100 -4.08 2.40 18.93
CA ALA A 100 -4.50 1.81 20.20
C ALA A 100 -3.60 2.24 21.37
N ILE A 101 -2.26 2.24 21.17
CA ILE A 101 -1.29 2.71 22.18
C ILE A 101 -1.56 4.17 22.56
N VAL A 102 -1.70 5.06 21.56
CA VAL A 102 -1.91 6.49 21.79
C VAL A 102 -3.25 6.76 22.48
N ASN A 103 -4.33 6.12 22.02
CA ASN A 103 -5.64 6.27 22.64
C ASN A 103 -5.69 5.70 24.08
N GLY A 104 -4.95 4.61 24.35
CA GLY A 104 -4.79 4.08 25.70
C GLY A 104 -4.02 5.03 26.63
N ARG A 105 -2.87 5.54 26.17
CA ARG A 105 -2.03 6.50 26.93
C ARG A 105 -2.75 7.81 27.23
N THR A 106 -3.64 8.25 26.36
CA THR A 106 -4.43 9.49 26.53
C THR A 106 -5.73 9.27 27.30
N GLY A 107 -6.01 8.04 27.75
CA GLY A 107 -7.21 7.71 28.52
C GLY A 107 -8.51 7.71 27.70
N ARG A 108 -8.43 7.86 26.37
CA ARG A 108 -9.60 7.85 25.46
C ARG A 108 -10.14 6.45 25.23
N LEU A 109 -9.27 5.44 25.35
CA LEU A 109 -9.60 4.03 25.23
C LEU A 109 -9.22 3.34 26.55
N PRO A 110 -10.12 2.58 27.20
CA PRO A 110 -9.79 1.81 28.39
C PRO A 110 -8.54 0.93 28.18
N ALA A 111 -7.67 0.88 29.19
CA ALA A 111 -6.36 0.23 29.08
C ALA A 111 -6.45 -1.21 28.56
N TRP A 112 -7.38 -2.00 29.10
CA TRP A 112 -7.58 -3.39 28.70
C TRP A 112 -8.01 -3.53 27.22
N LYS A 113 -8.82 -2.60 26.69
CA LYS A 113 -9.20 -2.59 25.25
C LYS A 113 -8.00 -2.22 24.39
N SER A 114 -7.20 -1.24 24.84
CA SER A 114 -5.97 -0.84 24.16
C SER A 114 -4.99 -2.00 24.06
N GLU A 115 -4.69 -2.67 25.17
CA GLU A 115 -3.78 -3.82 25.22
C GLU A 115 -4.27 -4.98 24.37
N LEU A 116 -5.58 -5.26 24.40
CA LEU A 116 -6.18 -6.32 23.59
C LEU A 116 -6.08 -6.02 22.09
N ILE A 117 -6.39 -4.80 21.66
CA ILE A 117 -6.25 -4.38 20.26
C ILE A 117 -4.78 -4.44 19.83
N GLN A 118 -3.83 -4.05 20.69
CA GLN A 118 -2.40 -4.19 20.40
C GLN A 118 -1.99 -5.64 20.18
N ARG A 119 -2.44 -6.57 21.05
CA ARG A 119 -2.19 -8.01 20.90
C ARG A 119 -2.67 -8.52 19.55
N VAL A 120 -3.89 -8.17 19.15
CA VAL A 120 -4.46 -8.62 17.86
C VAL A 120 -3.78 -7.93 16.68
N ALA A 121 -3.41 -6.66 16.81
CA ALA A 121 -2.64 -5.96 15.79
C ALA A 121 -1.27 -6.62 15.56
N ASP A 122 -0.64 -7.19 16.59
CA ASP A 122 0.58 -8.00 16.43
C ASP A 122 0.31 -9.32 15.66
N GLU A 123 -0.87 -9.92 15.80
CA GLU A 123 -1.27 -11.07 14.98
C GLU A 123 -1.45 -10.68 13.50
N VAL A 124 -1.96 -9.48 13.22
CA VAL A 124 -2.04 -8.90 11.86
C VAL A 124 -0.64 -8.64 11.29
N ILE A 125 0.24 -7.97 12.05
CA ILE A 125 1.62 -7.66 11.64
C ILE A 125 2.38 -8.96 11.32
N GLY A 126 2.20 -10.00 12.16
CA GLY A 126 2.82 -11.30 11.98
C GLY A 126 2.23 -12.17 10.87
N GLY A 127 1.23 -11.69 10.13
CA GLY A 127 0.61 -12.40 9.02
C GLY A 127 -0.29 -13.57 9.42
N LYS A 128 -0.63 -13.72 10.71
CA LYS A 128 -1.46 -14.83 11.21
C LYS A 128 -2.91 -14.74 10.76
N LEU A 129 -3.34 -13.56 10.30
CA LEU A 129 -4.71 -13.25 9.91
C LEU A 129 -4.87 -12.98 8.40
N ASP A 130 -3.84 -13.26 7.58
CA ASP A 130 -3.80 -12.91 6.16
C ASP A 130 -5.02 -13.41 5.38
N GLU A 131 -5.52 -14.60 5.69
CA GLU A 131 -6.70 -15.18 5.03
C GLU A 131 -8.03 -14.48 5.36
N HIS A 132 -8.03 -13.50 6.27
CA HIS A 132 -9.21 -12.73 6.64
C HIS A 132 -9.25 -11.36 5.94
N PHE A 133 -8.38 -11.15 4.96
CA PHE A 133 -8.30 -9.92 4.18
C PHE A 133 -8.56 -10.16 2.69
N PRO A 134 -9.82 -10.42 2.30
CA PRO A 134 -10.14 -10.92 0.98
C PRO A 134 -10.32 -9.80 -0.06
N LEU A 135 -10.20 -8.52 0.27
CA LEU A 135 -10.65 -7.47 -0.67
C LEU A 135 -9.72 -7.32 -1.89
N TYR A 136 -10.33 -6.95 -3.01
CA TYR A 136 -9.63 -6.63 -4.25
C TYR A 136 -9.03 -5.22 -4.20
N VAL A 137 -8.02 -4.97 -5.05
CA VAL A 137 -7.42 -3.64 -5.25
C VAL A 137 -8.46 -2.65 -5.78
N TRP A 138 -9.35 -3.12 -6.66
CA TRP A 138 -10.35 -2.33 -7.38
C TRP A 138 -11.59 -1.99 -6.52
N GLN A 139 -11.37 -1.25 -5.43
CA GLN A 139 -12.38 -0.81 -4.46
C GLN A 139 -12.52 0.73 -4.46
N THR A 140 -13.01 1.35 -3.38
CA THR A 140 -13.00 2.83 -3.29
C THR A 140 -11.58 3.40 -3.35
N GLY A 141 -11.42 4.55 -4.01
CA GLY A 141 -10.11 5.19 -4.19
C GLY A 141 -9.44 5.66 -2.90
N SER A 142 -10.19 5.84 -1.81
CA SER A 142 -9.64 6.19 -0.50
C SER A 142 -9.23 4.97 0.35
N GLY A 143 -9.43 3.74 -0.13
CA GLY A 143 -9.12 2.52 0.61
C GLY A 143 -10.00 2.26 1.83
N THR A 144 -11.17 2.92 1.93
CA THR A 144 -12.09 2.77 3.07
C THR A 144 -12.47 1.32 3.34
N GLN A 145 -12.73 0.49 2.32
CA GLN A 145 -13.13 -0.90 2.58
C GLN A 145 -11.96 -1.72 3.16
N SER A 146 -10.71 -1.52 2.73
CA SER A 146 -9.55 -2.16 3.36
C SER A 146 -9.28 -1.68 4.78
N ASN A 147 -9.50 -0.38 5.07
CA ASN A 147 -9.47 0.12 6.45
C ASN A 147 -10.52 -0.58 7.32
N MET A 148 -11.77 -0.66 6.83
CA MET A 148 -12.86 -1.31 7.56
C MET A 148 -12.67 -2.81 7.71
N ASN A 149 -12.11 -3.49 6.70
CA ASN A 149 -11.75 -4.89 6.80
C ASN A 149 -10.73 -5.14 7.91
N THR A 150 -9.72 -4.29 8.03
CA THR A 150 -8.78 -4.33 9.16
C THR A 150 -9.49 -4.13 10.49
N ASN A 151 -10.36 -3.12 10.57
CA ASN A 151 -11.10 -2.81 11.79
C ASN A 151 -12.01 -3.96 12.24
N GLU A 152 -12.75 -4.56 11.32
CA GLU A 152 -13.68 -5.66 11.58
C GLU A 152 -12.93 -6.93 12.00
N VAL A 153 -11.84 -7.29 11.30
CA VAL A 153 -11.02 -8.46 11.66
C VAL A 153 -10.43 -8.30 13.06
N ILE A 154 -9.84 -7.14 13.37
CA ILE A 154 -9.28 -6.88 14.70
C ILE A 154 -10.37 -6.91 15.78
N SER A 155 -11.53 -6.30 15.50
CA SER A 155 -12.66 -6.28 16.44
C SER A 155 -13.16 -7.70 16.74
N ASN A 156 -13.46 -8.51 15.72
CA ASN A 156 -13.97 -9.86 15.91
C ASN A 156 -12.94 -10.80 16.53
N ARG A 157 -11.66 -10.66 16.18
CA ARG A 157 -10.59 -11.43 16.83
C ARG A 157 -10.43 -11.02 18.31
N ALA A 158 -10.54 -9.74 18.63
CA ALA A 158 -10.52 -9.28 20.02
C ALA A 158 -11.74 -9.76 20.81
N ILE A 159 -12.93 -9.78 20.19
CA ILE A 159 -14.17 -10.32 20.79
C ILE A 159 -14.01 -11.81 21.11
N GLN A 160 -13.42 -12.59 20.20
CA GLN A 160 -13.13 -14.00 20.45
C GLN A 160 -12.24 -14.20 21.68
N LEU A 161 -11.20 -13.36 21.83
CA LEU A 161 -10.25 -13.41 22.95
C LEU A 161 -10.88 -13.09 24.31
N VAL A 162 -12.10 -12.54 24.36
CA VAL A 162 -12.85 -12.31 25.61
C VAL A 162 -14.06 -13.24 25.73
N GLY A 163 -14.16 -14.26 24.87
CA GLY A 163 -15.28 -15.21 24.86
C GLY A 163 -16.60 -14.59 24.41
N GLY A 164 -16.57 -13.47 23.70
CA GLY A 164 -17.76 -12.79 23.20
C GLY A 164 -18.29 -13.39 21.90
N GLU A 165 -19.48 -12.96 21.51
CA GLU A 165 -20.11 -13.34 20.25
C GLU A 165 -19.57 -12.49 19.09
N LEU A 166 -18.93 -13.12 18.09
CA LEU A 166 -18.46 -12.43 16.89
C LEU A 166 -19.63 -11.71 16.20
N GLY A 167 -19.36 -10.54 15.63
CA GLY A 167 -20.34 -9.69 14.96
C GLY A 167 -21.23 -8.84 15.86
N SER A 168 -21.22 -9.11 17.18
CA SER A 168 -21.91 -8.27 18.17
C SER A 168 -21.33 -6.86 18.28
N LYS A 169 -20.09 -6.66 17.82
CA LYS A 169 -19.31 -5.41 17.97
C LYS A 169 -19.10 -5.01 19.44
N SER A 170 -19.27 -5.96 20.35
CA SER A 170 -19.13 -5.78 21.79
C SER A 170 -18.24 -6.89 22.37
N PRO A 171 -17.28 -6.56 23.26
CA PRO A 171 -17.03 -5.24 23.82
C PRO A 171 -16.07 -4.37 22.99
N ILE A 172 -15.57 -4.89 21.86
CA ILE A 172 -14.67 -4.17 20.94
C ILE A 172 -15.40 -3.86 19.64
N HIS A 173 -15.61 -2.58 19.39
CA HIS A 173 -16.35 -2.07 18.24
C HIS A 173 -15.37 -1.65 17.13
N PRO A 174 -15.60 -2.04 15.86
CA PRO A 174 -14.64 -1.79 14.78
C PRO A 174 -14.42 -0.29 14.54
N ASN A 175 -15.48 0.52 14.57
CA ASN A 175 -15.35 1.96 14.41
C ASN A 175 -14.90 2.66 15.72
N ASP A 176 -15.74 2.59 16.75
CA ASP A 176 -15.57 3.35 17.99
C ASP A 176 -14.30 3.01 18.79
N HIS A 177 -13.77 1.79 18.66
CA HIS A 177 -12.57 1.37 19.38
C HIS A 177 -11.36 1.18 18.46
N VAL A 178 -11.47 0.37 17.40
CA VAL A 178 -10.32 0.06 16.52
C VAL A 178 -9.99 1.23 15.59
N ASN A 179 -11.00 1.96 15.11
CA ASN A 179 -10.86 3.13 14.27
C ASN A 179 -10.90 4.47 15.05
N MET A 180 -10.76 4.43 16.38
CA MET A 180 -10.86 5.62 17.23
C MET A 180 -9.83 6.69 16.82
N GLY A 181 -10.33 7.89 16.50
CA GLY A 181 -9.49 9.03 16.14
C GLY A 181 -8.81 8.91 14.76
N GLN A 182 -9.31 8.06 13.88
CA GLN A 182 -8.75 7.79 12.56
C GLN A 182 -9.79 8.01 11.44
N SER A 183 -9.31 8.25 10.23
CA SER A 183 -10.10 8.25 8.99
C SER A 183 -9.53 7.21 8.02
N SER A 184 -10.29 6.73 7.04
CA SER A 184 -9.66 5.96 5.95
C SER A 184 -8.69 6.83 5.14
N ASN A 185 -9.00 8.13 5.03
CA ASN A 185 -8.25 9.09 4.24
C ASN A 185 -6.85 9.40 4.80
N ASP A 186 -6.60 9.18 6.09
CA ASP A 186 -5.27 9.30 6.69
C ASP A 186 -4.62 7.93 6.94
N THR A 187 -5.41 6.90 7.27
CA THR A 187 -4.87 5.56 7.56
C THR A 187 -4.42 4.80 6.31
N PHE A 188 -5.15 4.86 5.19
CA PHE A 188 -4.77 4.13 3.98
C PHE A 188 -3.44 4.64 3.38
N PRO A 189 -3.24 5.97 3.18
CA PRO A 189 -1.94 6.48 2.74
C PRO A 189 -0.80 6.18 3.73
N THR A 190 -1.08 6.20 5.03
CA THR A 190 -0.10 5.81 6.05
C THR A 190 0.32 4.35 5.91
N ALA A 191 -0.64 3.43 5.74
CA ALA A 191 -0.36 2.02 5.52
C ALA A 191 0.39 1.78 4.20
N MET A 192 0.04 2.50 3.13
CA MET A 192 0.77 2.43 1.85
C MET A 192 2.24 2.80 2.02
N HIS A 193 2.54 3.90 2.71
CA HIS A 193 3.93 4.33 2.93
C HIS A 193 4.71 3.35 3.79
N ILE A 194 4.10 2.82 4.87
CA ILE A 194 4.74 1.80 5.71
C ILE A 194 5.05 0.55 4.88
N ALA A 195 4.08 0.05 4.10
CA ALA A 195 4.27 -1.12 3.25
C ALA A 195 5.41 -0.89 2.23
N ALA A 196 5.37 0.23 1.49
CA ALA A 196 6.39 0.54 0.50
C ALA A 196 7.80 0.64 1.10
N VAL A 197 7.95 1.32 2.24
CA VAL A 197 9.25 1.45 2.92
C VAL A 197 9.78 0.09 3.37
N LYS A 198 8.91 -0.77 3.92
CA LYS A 198 9.28 -2.13 4.33
C LYS A 198 9.71 -2.98 3.14
N GLU A 199 8.92 -3.03 2.07
CA GLU A 199 9.25 -3.79 0.85
C GLU A 199 10.60 -3.34 0.24
N VAL A 200 10.86 -2.03 0.22
CA VAL A 200 12.13 -1.49 -0.27
C VAL A 200 13.31 -1.94 0.59
N HIS A 201 13.20 -1.83 1.92
CA HIS A 201 14.30 -2.12 2.83
C HIS A 201 14.52 -3.63 3.04
N GLU A 202 13.45 -4.41 3.08
CA GLU A 202 13.48 -5.82 3.44
C GLU A 202 13.68 -6.73 2.23
N HIS A 203 13.30 -6.27 1.01
CA HIS A 203 13.36 -7.11 -0.19
C HIS A 203 14.16 -6.47 -1.34
N LEU A 204 13.82 -5.26 -1.76
CA LEU A 204 14.45 -4.65 -2.95
C LEU A 204 15.94 -4.36 -2.74
N LEU A 205 16.28 -3.61 -1.68
CA LEU A 205 17.67 -3.21 -1.42
C LEU A 205 18.59 -4.42 -1.18
N PRO A 206 18.22 -5.45 -0.39
CA PRO A 206 19.01 -6.67 -0.28
C PRO A 206 19.21 -7.37 -1.62
N SER A 207 18.17 -7.48 -2.45
CA SER A 207 18.25 -8.16 -3.76
C SER A 207 19.18 -7.42 -4.73
N VAL A 208 19.09 -6.08 -4.79
CA VAL A 208 19.97 -5.26 -5.62
C VAL A 208 21.41 -5.33 -5.13
N ARG A 209 21.65 -5.32 -3.82
CA ARG A 209 23.00 -5.50 -3.24
C ARG A 209 23.59 -6.87 -3.55
N ALA A 210 22.77 -7.93 -3.48
CA ALA A 210 23.20 -9.28 -3.83
C ALA A 210 23.61 -9.37 -5.31
N LEU A 211 22.81 -8.78 -6.22
CA LEU A 211 23.15 -8.69 -7.64
C LEU A 211 24.45 -7.90 -7.85
N HIS A 212 24.58 -6.75 -7.21
CA HIS A 212 25.80 -5.92 -7.26
C HIS A 212 27.04 -6.72 -6.81
N HIS A 213 26.98 -7.43 -5.68
CA HIS A 213 28.09 -8.26 -5.21
C HIS A 213 28.43 -9.39 -6.18
N ALA A 214 27.43 -10.03 -6.78
CA ALA A 214 27.66 -11.09 -7.75
C ALA A 214 28.35 -10.57 -9.03
N ILE A 215 27.91 -9.42 -9.54
CA ILE A 215 28.53 -8.74 -10.69
C ILE A 215 29.97 -8.36 -10.36
N GLU A 216 30.20 -7.73 -9.22
CA GLU A 216 31.54 -7.29 -8.77
C GLU A 216 32.49 -8.49 -8.59
N ALA A 217 32.02 -9.57 -7.98
CA ALA A 217 32.81 -10.79 -7.83
C ALA A 217 33.21 -11.39 -9.18
N LYS A 218 32.31 -11.39 -10.17
CA LYS A 218 32.62 -11.85 -11.53
C LYS A 218 33.53 -10.89 -12.29
N ALA A 219 33.33 -9.59 -12.14
CA ALA A 219 34.20 -8.58 -12.73
C ALA A 219 35.64 -8.76 -12.27
N ARG A 220 35.88 -8.98 -10.97
CA ARG A 220 37.22 -9.28 -10.43
C ARG A 220 37.81 -10.58 -10.96
N GLN A 221 37.01 -11.65 -11.07
CA GLN A 221 37.47 -12.93 -11.64
C GLN A 221 37.87 -12.82 -13.11
N TRP A 222 37.27 -11.89 -13.86
CA TRP A 222 37.50 -11.72 -15.30
C TRP A 222 38.32 -10.48 -15.62
N GLN A 223 38.94 -9.85 -14.63
CA GLN A 223 39.67 -8.60 -14.81
C GLN A 223 40.80 -8.73 -15.85
N ASP A 224 41.47 -9.88 -15.90
CA ASP A 224 42.57 -10.15 -16.82
C ASP A 224 42.12 -10.82 -18.13
N VAL A 225 40.81 -11.04 -18.32
CA VAL A 225 40.26 -11.65 -19.54
C VAL A 225 40.04 -10.57 -20.60
N VAL A 226 40.99 -10.48 -21.53
CA VAL A 226 40.88 -9.57 -22.68
C VAL A 226 39.74 -10.03 -23.60
N LYS A 227 38.84 -9.09 -23.93
CA LYS A 227 37.72 -9.30 -24.84
C LYS A 227 37.66 -8.20 -25.89
N ILE A 228 37.17 -8.52 -27.08
CA ILE A 228 36.86 -7.49 -28.07
C ILE A 228 35.61 -6.71 -27.63
N GLY A 229 35.74 -5.39 -27.48
CA GLY A 229 34.61 -4.50 -27.27
C GLY A 229 33.73 -4.48 -28.51
N ARG A 230 32.40 -4.47 -28.36
CA ARG A 230 31.46 -4.42 -29.50
C ARG A 230 30.68 -3.11 -29.45
N THR A 231 30.85 -2.29 -30.47
CA THR A 231 30.05 -1.10 -30.75
C THR A 231 29.40 -1.30 -32.11
N HIS A 232 28.08 -1.16 -32.20
CA HIS A 232 27.28 -1.56 -33.38
C HIS A 232 27.39 -3.06 -33.77
N LEU A 233 27.77 -3.92 -32.81
CA LEU A 233 27.81 -5.39 -32.87
C LEU A 233 28.82 -6.08 -33.80
N GLU A 234 29.53 -5.36 -34.67
CA GLU A 234 30.10 -6.01 -35.87
C GLU A 234 31.63 -5.92 -35.97
N ILE A 235 32.21 -4.72 -35.96
CA ILE A 235 33.66 -4.55 -36.22
C ILE A 235 34.54 -4.39 -34.97
N GLY A 236 33.91 -4.19 -33.81
CA GLY A 236 34.60 -3.94 -32.55
C GLY A 236 35.20 -2.53 -32.39
N TYR A 237 35.50 -2.16 -31.14
CA TYR A 237 35.81 -0.76 -30.78
C TYR A 237 37.06 -0.20 -31.46
N ASP A 238 38.19 -0.92 -31.41
CA ASP A 238 39.46 -0.40 -31.94
C ASP A 238 39.39 -0.15 -33.44
N ARG A 239 38.73 -1.05 -34.18
CA ARG A 239 38.51 -0.90 -35.63
C ARG A 239 37.55 0.24 -35.92
N ALA A 240 36.47 0.38 -35.15
CA ALA A 240 35.53 1.50 -35.29
C ALA A 240 36.20 2.85 -34.99
N SER A 241 37.04 2.92 -33.94
CA SER A 241 37.81 4.11 -33.58
C SER A 241 38.85 4.46 -34.64
N ALA A 242 39.58 3.46 -35.16
CA ALA A 242 40.53 3.66 -36.26
C ALA A 242 39.85 4.19 -37.54
N ILE A 243 38.66 3.69 -37.88
CA ILE A 243 37.87 4.19 -39.01
C ILE A 243 37.45 5.66 -38.79
N ALA A 244 36.98 5.99 -37.57
CA ALA A 244 36.56 7.36 -37.26
C ALA A 244 37.72 8.37 -37.32
N HIS A 245 38.88 8.01 -36.76
CA HIS A 245 40.08 8.85 -36.86
C HIS A 245 40.55 9.00 -38.31
N LYS A 246 40.58 7.91 -39.08
CA LYS A 246 40.93 7.96 -40.51
C LYS A 246 40.00 8.89 -41.31
N ALA A 247 38.69 8.84 -41.05
CA ALA A 247 37.72 9.69 -41.73
C ALA A 247 37.98 11.19 -41.46
N ASP A 248 38.28 11.55 -40.21
CA ASP A 248 38.59 12.91 -39.79
C ASP A 248 39.93 13.40 -40.37
N ASP A 249 40.99 12.60 -40.22
CA ASP A 249 42.34 12.93 -40.69
C ASP A 249 42.42 13.09 -42.22
N GLU A 250 41.67 12.27 -42.97
CA GLU A 250 41.68 12.27 -44.44
C GLU A 250 40.56 13.14 -45.04
N GLY A 251 39.67 13.72 -44.22
CA GLY A 251 38.52 14.50 -44.69
C GLY A 251 37.52 13.69 -45.52
N THR A 252 37.42 12.38 -45.28
CA THR A 252 36.51 11.46 -45.99
C THR A 252 35.25 11.18 -45.17
N THR A 253 34.23 10.62 -45.80
CA THR A 253 33.05 10.17 -45.06
C THR A 253 33.36 8.91 -44.23
N LEU A 254 32.63 8.71 -43.12
CA LEU A 254 32.73 7.48 -42.31
C LEU A 254 32.54 6.21 -43.14
N ARG A 255 31.69 6.24 -44.17
CA ARG A 255 31.47 5.11 -45.08
C ARG A 255 32.69 4.84 -45.93
N GLU A 256 33.27 5.87 -46.56
CA GLU A 256 34.47 5.72 -47.38
C GLU A 256 35.65 5.18 -46.57
N ALA A 257 35.90 5.76 -45.39
CA ALA A 257 36.94 5.28 -44.48
C ALA A 257 36.69 3.83 -44.02
N ALA A 258 35.44 3.47 -43.73
CA ALA A 258 35.07 2.11 -43.32
C ALA A 258 35.34 1.09 -44.43
N LEU A 259 34.94 1.38 -45.68
CA LEU A 259 35.19 0.48 -46.81
C LEU A 259 36.67 0.39 -47.17
N ALA A 260 37.39 1.52 -47.10
CA ALA A 260 38.83 1.55 -47.32
C ALA A 260 39.63 0.80 -46.24
N SER A 261 39.05 0.59 -45.05
CA SER A 261 39.69 -0.18 -43.97
C SER A 261 39.67 -1.70 -44.22
N GLY A 262 38.76 -2.18 -45.07
CA GLY A 262 38.53 -3.62 -45.29
C GLY A 262 37.91 -4.37 -44.10
N TYR A 263 37.55 -3.68 -43.02
CA TYR A 263 36.98 -4.31 -41.82
C TYR A 263 35.49 -4.63 -41.94
N ILE A 264 34.78 -4.00 -42.88
CA ILE A 264 33.35 -4.15 -43.11
C ILE A 264 33.06 -4.03 -44.61
N SER A 265 32.14 -4.86 -45.12
CA SER A 265 31.71 -4.78 -46.51
C SER A 265 30.75 -3.60 -46.72
N ALA A 266 30.54 -3.20 -47.99
CA ALA A 266 29.54 -2.18 -48.31
C ALA A 266 28.13 -2.61 -47.93
N GLU A 267 27.80 -3.88 -48.14
CA GLU A 267 26.51 -4.46 -47.79
C GLU A 267 26.28 -4.42 -46.27
N ASP A 268 27.27 -4.84 -45.48
CA ASP A 268 27.18 -4.83 -44.03
C ASP A 268 27.11 -3.38 -43.51
N PHE A 269 27.94 -2.47 -44.02
CA PHE A 269 27.91 -1.06 -43.60
C PHE A 269 26.52 -0.44 -43.81
N ASP A 270 25.91 -0.65 -44.98
CA ASP A 270 24.58 -0.12 -45.30
C ASP A 270 23.46 -0.83 -44.51
N HIS A 271 23.67 -2.09 -44.13
CA HIS A 271 22.76 -2.82 -43.25
C HIS A 271 22.76 -2.26 -41.82
N ILE A 272 23.94 -1.93 -41.30
CA ILE A 272 24.19 -1.61 -39.88
C ILE A 272 24.06 -0.10 -39.63
N VAL A 273 24.61 0.73 -40.50
CA VAL A 273 24.66 2.19 -40.35
C VAL A 273 23.45 2.81 -41.04
N LYS A 274 22.34 2.89 -40.29
CA LYS A 274 21.08 3.50 -40.74
C LYS A 274 20.80 4.77 -39.92
N PRO A 275 21.26 5.96 -40.35
CA PRO A 275 21.12 7.20 -39.59
C PRO A 275 19.67 7.48 -39.15
N THR A 276 18.70 7.22 -40.02
CA THR A 276 17.26 7.39 -39.76
C THR A 276 16.73 6.46 -38.67
N ALA A 277 17.32 5.28 -38.49
CA ALA A 277 16.98 4.36 -37.40
C ALA A 277 17.75 4.67 -36.11
N MET A 278 18.87 5.40 -36.20
CA MET A 278 19.74 5.76 -35.07
C MET A 278 19.28 7.01 -34.32
N VAL A 279 18.43 7.85 -34.92
CA VAL A 279 17.89 9.07 -34.29
C VAL A 279 16.59 8.85 -33.48
N GLY A 280 16.20 7.59 -33.26
CA GLY A 280 14.93 7.25 -32.62
C GLY A 280 13.74 7.48 -33.56
N ARG A 281 12.68 6.66 -33.44
CA ARG A 281 11.49 6.83 -34.27
C ARG A 281 10.86 8.19 -34.01
N GLU A 282 10.63 8.97 -35.07
CA GLU A 282 9.60 10.01 -35.03
C GLU A 282 8.31 9.34 -34.54
N LYS A 283 7.77 9.80 -33.42
CA LYS A 283 6.44 9.38 -32.98
C LYS A 283 5.49 9.73 -34.12
N SER A 284 4.98 8.74 -34.84
CA SER A 284 3.85 8.97 -35.74
C SER A 284 2.74 9.57 -34.88
N ARG A 285 2.49 10.87 -35.02
CA ARG A 285 1.25 11.46 -34.54
C ARG A 285 0.16 10.83 -35.42
N SER A 286 -0.51 9.80 -34.93
CA SER A 286 -1.78 9.41 -35.52
C SER A 286 -2.73 10.59 -35.32
N ALA A 287 -3.24 11.10 -36.43
CA ALA A 287 -4.35 12.03 -36.46
C ALA A 287 -5.61 11.38 -35.86
#